data_AF-A0A258HS28-F1
#
_entry.id   AF-A0A258HS28-F1
#
_cell.length_a   1.000
_cell.length_b   1.000
_cell.length_c   1.000
_cell.angle_alpha   90.00
_cell.angle_beta   90.00
_cell.angle_gamma   90.00
#
_symmetry.space_group_name_H-M   'P 1'
#
loop_
_entity.id
_entity.type
_entity.pdbx_description
1 polymer ?
#
loop_
_entity_poly.entity_id
_entity_poly.type
_entity_poly.pdbx_seq_one_letter_code
_entity_poly.pdbx_strand_id
1 'polypeptide(L)' 'MLNPFQRACADTYGAGDFAHVQNVEEAREPGDTLFTFLMIELASSEGCSSVEEAVRRLDMAIADIQGVAEAVQRGGPTAR' A
#
# COMPACT_ATOMS: atom_id res chain seq x y z
N MET A 1 11.63 -10.73 -7.12
CA MET A 1 10.67 -11.67 -6.52
C MET A 1 10.08 -11.05 -5.27
N LEU A 2 8.79 -11.25 -5.02
CA LEU A 2 8.13 -10.74 -3.82
C LEU A 2 8.60 -11.45 -2.55
N ASN A 3 8.81 -10.68 -1.48
CA ASN A 3 8.93 -11.22 -0.13
C ASN A 3 7.54 -11.65 0.41
N PRO A 4 7.48 -12.31 1.59
CA PRO A 4 6.21 -12.78 2.14
C PRO A 4 5.16 -11.68 2.38
N PHE A 5 5.56 -10.47 2.78
CA PHE A 5 4.65 -9.37 3.06
C PHE A 5 4.07 -8.77 1.79
N GLN A 6 4.91 -8.58 0.77
CA GLN A 6 4.48 -8.17 -0.57
C GLN A 6 3.55 -9.21 -1.20
N ARG A 7 3.80 -10.50 -0.99
CA ARG A 7 2.90 -11.56 -1.46
C ARG A 7 1.55 -11.50 -0.76
N ALA A 8 1.54 -11.36 0.56
CA ALA A 8 0.29 -11.18 1.32
C ALA A 8 -0.50 -9.94 0.85
N CYS A 9 0.19 -8.85 0.52
CA CYS A 9 -0.42 -7.66 -0.07
C CYS A 9 -1.05 -7.97 -1.43
N ALA A 10 -0.30 -8.58 -2.35
CA ALA A 10 -0.78 -8.94 -3.69
C ALA A 10 -1.99 -9.88 -3.67
N ASP A 11 -1.99 -10.85 -2.75
CA ASP A 11 -3.08 -11.83 -2.60
C ASP A 11 -4.36 -11.21 -2.00
N THR A 12 -4.25 -10.10 -1.28
CA THR A 12 -5.38 -9.49 -0.54
C THR A 12 -5.91 -8.22 -1.19
N TYR A 13 -5.03 -7.38 -1.72
CA TYR A 13 -5.39 -6.08 -2.28
C TYR A 13 -6.32 -6.23 -3.49
N GLY A 14 -7.33 -5.35 -3.58
CA GLY A 14 -8.30 -5.39 -4.68
C GLY A 14 -9.04 -6.73 -4.75
N ALA A 15 -9.28 -7.41 -3.63
CA ALA A 15 -9.86 -8.76 -3.59
C ALA A 15 -9.05 -9.82 -4.38
N GLY A 16 -7.73 -9.64 -4.47
CA GLY A 16 -6.82 -10.59 -5.12
C GLY A 16 -6.57 -10.31 -6.61
N ASP A 17 -7.01 -9.15 -7.13
CA ASP A 17 -6.77 -8.74 -8.52
C ASP A 17 -5.28 -8.78 -8.91
N PHE A 18 -4.38 -8.65 -7.93
CA PHE A 18 -2.93 -8.61 -8.12
C PHE A 18 -2.21 -9.89 -7.68
N ALA A 19 -2.92 -10.98 -7.33
CA ALA A 19 -2.30 -12.24 -6.88
C ALA A 19 -1.36 -12.89 -7.91
N HIS A 20 -1.48 -12.49 -9.18
CA HIS A 20 -0.64 -12.94 -10.29
C HIS A 20 0.74 -12.25 -10.34
N VAL A 21 0.94 -11.13 -9.65
CA VAL A 21 2.19 -10.34 -9.66
C VAL A 21 3.32 -11.11 -8.95
N GLN A 22 4.50 -11.15 -9.57
CA GLN A 22 5.65 -11.92 -9.08
C GLN A 22 6.83 -11.06 -8.60
N ASN A 23 6.84 -9.77 -8.94
CA ASN A 23 7.89 -8.83 -8.54
C ASN A 23 7.37 -7.37 -8.48
N VAL A 24 8.20 -6.46 -7.98
CA VAL A 24 7.81 -5.05 -7.79
C VAL A 24 7.71 -4.30 -9.12
N GLU A 25 8.47 -4.72 -10.12
CA GLU A 25 8.42 -4.15 -11.46
C GLU A 25 7.05 -4.40 -12.11
N GLU A 26 6.55 -5.64 -12.05
CA GLU A 26 5.20 -6.03 -12.51
C GLU A 26 4.09 -5.30 -11.74
N ALA A 27 4.29 -5.02 -10.44
CA ALA A 27 3.31 -4.28 -9.65
C ALA A 27 3.01 -2.87 -10.19
N ARG A 28 3.91 -2.31 -11.01
CA ARG A 28 3.76 -0.97 -11.62
C ARG A 28 2.96 -0.99 -12.92
N GLU A 29 2.87 -2.13 -13.60
CA GLU A 29 2.25 -2.24 -14.93
C GLU A 29 0.75 -1.92 -14.94
N PRO A 30 -0.05 -2.34 -13.94
CA PRO A 30 -1.49 -2.04 -13.93
C PRO A 30 -1.80 -0.55 -13.73
N GLY A 31 -0.83 0.26 -13.30
CA GLY A 31 -1.01 1.70 -13.06
C GLY A 31 -1.74 2.05 -11.76
N ASP A 32 -2.05 1.07 -10.90
CA ASP A 32 -2.55 1.34 -9.55
C ASP A 32 -1.40 1.82 -8.65
N THR A 33 -1.41 3.12 -8.40
CA THR A 33 -0.35 3.79 -7.63
C THR A 33 -0.42 3.49 -6.14
N LEU A 34 -1.60 3.15 -5.59
CA LEU A 34 -1.73 2.77 -4.19
C LEU A 34 -1.19 1.35 -3.98
N PHE A 35 -1.54 0.42 -4.86
CA PHE A 35 -0.94 -0.91 -4.84
C PHE A 35 0.58 -0.84 -4.98
N THR A 36 1.08 -0.07 -5.95
CA THR A 36 2.52 0.13 -6.15
C THR A 36 3.20 0.67 -4.90
N PHE A 37 2.60 1.66 -4.24
CA PHE A 37 3.11 2.22 -3.00
C PHE A 37 3.22 1.16 -1.90
N LEU A 38 2.16 0.38 -1.66
CA LEU A 38 2.16 -0.69 -0.66
C LEU A 38 3.25 -1.74 -0.95
N MET A 39 3.43 -2.11 -2.22
CA MET A 39 4.46 -3.06 -2.63
C MET A 39 5.88 -2.54 -2.39
N ILE A 40 6.10 -1.24 -2.51
CA ILE A 40 7.39 -0.59 -2.19
C ILE A 40 7.62 -0.55 -0.67
N GLU A 41 6.65 -0.07 0.11
CA GLU A 41 6.77 0.01 1.58
C GLU A 41 7.05 -1.34 2.25
N LEU A 42 6.48 -2.41 1.69
CA LEU A 42 6.68 -3.77 2.18
C LEU A 42 7.96 -4.42 1.64
N ALA A 43 8.74 -3.75 0.79
CA ALA A 43 9.93 -4.33 0.20
C ALA A 43 11.07 -4.45 1.21
N SER A 44 11.80 -5.57 1.14
CA SER A 44 12.98 -5.75 2.00
C SER A 44 14.13 -4.81 1.63
N SER A 45 14.16 -4.30 0.39
CA SER A 45 15.08 -3.23 -0.02
C SER A 45 14.83 -1.91 0.72
N GLU A 46 13.60 -1.66 1.16
CA GLU A 46 13.24 -0.51 1.99
C GLU A 46 13.46 -0.79 3.48
N GLY A 47 14.10 -1.91 3.84
CA GLY A 47 14.30 -2.30 5.23
C GLY A 47 13.05 -2.87 5.90
N CYS A 48 12.06 -3.34 5.13
CA CYS A 48 10.93 -4.09 5.66
C CYS A 48 11.28 -5.59 5.73
N SER A 49 11.75 -6.03 6.90
CA SER A 49 12.28 -7.40 7.10
C SER A 49 11.61 -8.16 8.25
N SER A 50 10.69 -7.54 8.99
CA SER A 50 9.94 -8.16 10.08
C SER A 50 8.45 -7.85 9.97
N VAL A 51 7.63 -8.71 10.59
CA VAL A 51 6.18 -8.50 10.67
C VAL A 51 5.85 -7.22 11.42
N GLU A 52 6.56 -6.95 12.53
CA GLU A 52 6.39 -5.73 13.32
C GLU A 52 6.62 -4.48 12.47
N GLU A 53 7.70 -4.47 11.69
CA GLU A 53 8.03 -3.33 10.84
C GLU A 53 7.07 -3.18 9.65
N ALA A 54 6.60 -4.30 9.08
CA ALA A 54 5.57 -4.29 8.02
C ALA A 54 4.27 -3.66 8.54
N VAL A 55 3.79 -4.11 9.71
CA VAL A 55 2.57 -3.57 10.33
C VAL A 55 2.76 -2.10 10.71
N ARG A 56 3.89 -1.73 11.33
CA ARG A 56 4.19 -0.34 11.70
C ARG A 56 4.16 0.60 10.50
N ARG A 57 4.69 0.18 9.35
CA ARG A 57 4.64 0.95 8.09
C ARG A 57 3.22 1.10 7.55
N LEU A 58 2.44 0.03 7.56
CA LEU A 58 1.03 0.07 7.15
C LEU A 58 0.20 0.99 8.06
N ASP A 59 0.40 0.93 9.37
CA ASP A 59 -0.28 1.80 10.33
C ASP A 59 0.07 3.28 10.09
N MET A 60 1.34 3.58 9.79
CA MET A 60 1.77 4.93 9.42
C MET A 60 1.09 5.41 8.13
N ALA A 61 1.06 4.57 7.10
CA ALA A 61 0.37 4.91 5.85
C ALA A 61 -1.14 5.13 6.05
N ILE A 62 -1.79 4.32 6.89
CA ILE A 62 -3.20 4.48 7.25
C ILE A 62 -3.41 5.82 7.95
N ALA A 63 -2.58 6.16 8.94
CA ALA A 63 -2.68 7.43 9.66
C ALA A 63 -2.51 8.64 8.73
N ASP A 64 -1.54 8.60 7.82
CA ASP A 64 -1.33 9.67 6.83
C ASP A 64 -2.52 9.82 5.88
N ILE A 65 -3.04 8.70 5.35
CA ILE A 65 -4.22 8.69 4.47
C ILE A 65 -5.45 9.26 5.20
N GLN A 66 -5.67 8.86 6.46
CA GLN A 66 -6.76 9.37 7.28
C GLN A 66 -6.62 10.87 7.54
N GLY A 67 -5.42 11.35 7.90
CA GLY A 67 -5.16 12.77 8.10
C GLY A 67 -5.41 13.61 6.84
N VAL A 68 -5.05 13.10 5.67
CA VAL A 68 -5.37 13.74 4.38
C VAL A 68 -6.88 13.74 4.13
N ALA A 69 -7.57 12.62 4.39
CA ALA A 69 -9.02 12.53 4.21
C ALA A 69 -9.77 13.55 5.09
N GLU A 70 -9.37 13.71 6.35
CA GLU A 70 -9.94 14.71 7.26
C GLU A 70 -9.68 16.14 6.77
N ALA A 71 -8.48 16.42 6.26
CA ALA A 71 -8.17 17.73 5.68
C ALA A 71 -9.03 18.03 4.44
N VAL A 72 -9.21 17.04 3.55
CA VAL A 72 -10.08 17.14 2.37
C VAL A 72 -11.54 17.38 2.76
N GLN A 73 -12.06 16.67 3.76
CA GLN A 73 -13.43 16.85 4.25
C GLN A 73 -13.67 18.26 4.82
N ARG A 74 -12.69 18.82 5.53
CA ARG A 74 -12.76 20.20 6.05
C ARG A 74 -12.68 21.25 4.94
N GLY A 75 -11.93 20.97 3.86
CA GLY A 75 -11.75 21.88 2.72
C GLY A 75 -12.78 21.72 1.60
N GLY A 76 -13.61 20.69 1.63
CA GLY A 76 -14.67 20.46 0.64
C GLY A 76 -15.72 21.58 0.68
N PRO A 77 -16.37 21.90 -0.45
CA PRO A 77 -17.45 22.88 -0.45
C PRO A 77 -18.51 22.42 0.56
N THR A 78 -18.82 23.29 1.54
CA THR A 78 -20.00 23.12 2.38
C THR A 78 -21.17 22.93 1.43
N ALA A 79 -21.83 21.76 1.50
CA ALA A 79 -23.05 21.51 0.74
C ALA A 79 -24.00 22.70 0.98
N ARG A 80 -24.19 23.51 -0.07
CA ARG A 80 -25.22 24.54 -0.13
C ARG A 80 -26.47 23.94 -0.76
#